data_AF-A0A7S2I3Z2-F1
#
_entry.id   AF-A0A7S2I3Z2-F1
#
_cell.length_a   1.000
_cell.length_b   1.000
_cell.length_c   1.000
_cell.angle_alpha   90.00
_cell.angle_beta   90.00
_cell.angle_gamma   90.00
#
_symmetry.space_group_name_H-M   'P 1'
#
loop_
_entity.id
_entity.type
_entity.pdbx_description
1 polymer ?
#
loop_
_entity_poly.entity_id
_entity_poly.type
_entity_poly.pdbx_seq_one_letter_code
_entity_poly.pdbx_strand_id
1 'polypeptide(L)'
;VIIVDNGSGVCKAGLSCDEAPKSVFSETIGKPRKVWKSSLDKDHYFGDEINEIRNKLSISYPIENGIIENFDMMELLWEYTFFDQLKVNPNRHPVLLTEPPYNPKPNREKMVEIMFEAFGVPSLNISIQGVLALLGQGRTTGLVLDSGEGVTHTIPIFDGFGLPHCINRLDLAGRELNTLLAKLLAQEGHCLTTTVDQHHARLMKESLCYVALDPAAEFAEQKTYRLPGGREVTLGDERWRCPEAL
;
A
#
# COMPACT_ATOMS: atom_id res chain seq x y z
N VAL A 1 3.49 -16.02 -16.01
CA VAL A 1 3.13 -16.09 -14.58
C VAL A 1 2.46 -14.78 -14.21
N ILE A 2 1.39 -14.80 -13.43
CA ILE A 2 0.79 -13.58 -12.86
C ILE A 2 1.57 -13.26 -11.60
N ILE A 3 2.00 -12.01 -11.43
CA ILE A 3 2.71 -11.53 -10.25
C ILE A 3 1.79 -10.54 -9.53
N VAL A 4 1.55 -10.75 -8.25
CA VAL A 4 0.75 -9.86 -7.39
C VAL A 4 1.53 -9.53 -6.13
N ASP A 5 1.89 -8.26 -5.99
CA ASP A 5 2.47 -7.69 -4.78
C ASP A 5 1.38 -7.11 -3.88
N ASN A 6 1.10 -7.80 -2.76
CA ASN A 6 0.07 -7.41 -1.79
C ASN A 6 0.65 -6.39 -0.80
N GLY A 7 0.41 -5.10 -1.03
CA GLY A 7 0.91 -4.03 -0.16
C GLY A 7 -0.16 -3.49 0.79
N SER A 8 0.23 -3.01 1.97
CA SER A 8 -0.73 -2.43 2.94
C SER A 8 -1.43 -1.14 2.48
N GLY A 9 -0.95 -0.53 1.40
CA GLY A 9 -1.54 0.66 0.80
C GLY A 9 -1.82 0.52 -0.68
N VAL A 10 -1.03 -0.27 -1.41
CA VAL A 10 -1.10 -0.36 -2.87
C VAL A 10 -0.79 -1.79 -3.30
N CYS A 11 -1.70 -2.34 -4.11
CA CYS A 11 -1.50 -3.57 -4.86
C CYS A 11 -0.72 -3.24 -6.14
N LYS A 12 0.27 -4.07 -6.50
CA LYS A 12 0.88 -4.01 -7.84
C LYS A 12 0.75 -5.38 -8.48
N ALA A 13 0.19 -5.41 -9.68
CA ALA A 13 -0.08 -6.65 -10.37
C ALA A 13 0.36 -6.55 -11.83
N GLY A 14 0.89 -7.65 -12.37
CA GLY A 14 1.37 -7.71 -13.75
C GLY A 14 1.64 -9.13 -14.22
N LEU A 15 2.09 -9.25 -15.47
CA LEU A 15 2.57 -10.51 -16.02
C LEU A 15 4.09 -10.53 -15.96
N SER A 16 4.66 -11.72 -15.78
CA SER A 16 6.12 -11.92 -15.70
C SER A 16 6.92 -11.49 -16.94
N CYS A 17 6.25 -11.16 -18.05
CA CYS A 17 6.88 -10.69 -19.28
C CYS A 17 6.94 -9.15 -19.36
N ASP A 18 6.29 -8.45 -18.44
CA ASP A 18 6.23 -6.99 -18.42
C ASP A 18 7.41 -6.43 -17.62
N GLU A 19 7.98 -5.29 -18.06
CA GLU A 19 9.08 -4.61 -17.34
C GLU A 19 8.62 -3.92 -16.05
N ALA A 20 7.33 -3.58 -15.97
CA ALA A 20 6.70 -2.86 -14.87
C ALA A 20 5.31 -3.46 -14.59
N PRO A 21 4.76 -3.28 -13.38
CA PRO A 21 3.41 -3.76 -13.07
C PRO A 21 2.40 -3.14 -14.03
N LYS A 22 1.55 -3.98 -14.63
CA LYS A 22 0.49 -3.57 -15.55
C LYS A 22 -0.58 -2.74 -14.84
N SER A 23 -0.84 -3.04 -13.57
CA SER A 23 -1.80 -2.32 -12.75
C SER A 23 -1.23 -2.03 -11.37
N VAL A 24 -1.50 -0.81 -10.89
CA VAL A 24 -1.12 -0.31 -9.58
C VAL A 24 -2.33 0.42 -9.03
N PHE A 25 -2.90 -0.05 -7.93
CA PHE A 25 -4.12 0.53 -7.35
C PHE A 25 -4.13 0.44 -5.82
N SER A 26 -4.91 1.30 -5.18
CA SER A 26 -5.04 1.33 -3.72
C SER A 26 -5.63 0.04 -3.17
N GLU A 27 -4.97 -0.58 -2.20
CA GLU A 27 -5.40 -1.82 -1.52
C GLU A 27 -6.52 -1.52 -0.50
N THR A 28 -7.64 -1.02 -1.01
CA THR A 28 -8.77 -0.53 -0.23
C THR A 28 -10.08 -0.97 -0.85
N ILE A 29 -11.07 -1.21 0.01
CA ILE A 29 -12.43 -1.54 -0.41
C ILE A 29 -13.38 -0.47 0.09
N GLY A 30 -14.18 0.07 -0.82
CA GLY A 30 -15.23 1.02 -0.52
C GLY A 30 -16.60 0.33 -0.46
N LYS A 31 -17.27 0.41 0.69
CA LYS A 31 -18.68 -0.05 0.84
C LYS A 31 -19.63 1.15 0.90
N PRO A 32 -20.74 1.18 0.13
CA PRO A 32 -21.75 2.21 0.25
C PRO A 32 -22.22 2.41 1.70
N ARG A 33 -22.21 3.67 2.17
CA ARG A 33 -22.88 3.98 3.44
C ARG A 33 -24.38 3.79 3.28
N LYS A 34 -25.07 3.42 4.37
CA LYS A 34 -26.52 3.13 4.37
C LYS A 34 -27.37 4.17 3.63
N VAL A 35 -27.02 5.45 3.78
CA VAL A 35 -27.72 6.59 3.14
C VAL A 35 -27.61 6.58 1.62
N TRP A 36 -26.51 6.08 1.06
CA TRP A 36 -26.20 6.11 -0.37
C TRP A 36 -26.42 4.77 -1.07
N LYS A 37 -26.83 3.73 -0.34
CA LYS A 37 -26.97 2.36 -0.88
C LYS A 37 -27.99 2.27 -2.02
N SER A 38 -29.02 3.11 -2.02
CA SER A 38 -30.02 3.16 -3.10
C SER A 38 -29.57 3.96 -4.34
N SER A 39 -28.50 4.74 -4.22
CA SER A 39 -27.97 5.60 -5.30
C SER A 39 -26.73 5.03 -5.98
N LEU A 40 -26.22 3.92 -5.48
CA LEU A 40 -25.01 3.24 -5.92
C LEU A 40 -25.39 1.84 -6.42
N ASP A 41 -24.81 1.43 -7.54
CA ASP A 41 -25.17 0.22 -8.28
C ASP A 41 -24.35 -1.00 -7.87
N LYS A 42 -23.12 -0.80 -7.36
CA LYS A 42 -22.26 -1.86 -6.83
C LYS A 42 -22.29 -1.94 -5.31
N ASP A 43 -22.13 -3.15 -4.77
CA ASP A 43 -21.95 -3.38 -3.33
C ASP A 43 -20.52 -3.05 -2.84
N HIS A 44 -19.53 -3.17 -3.73
CA HIS A 44 -18.11 -2.90 -3.45
C HIS A 44 -17.51 -2.05 -4.56
N TYR A 45 -16.63 -1.13 -4.18
CA TYR A 45 -15.85 -0.26 -5.07
C TYR A 45 -14.37 -0.44 -4.77
N PHE A 46 -13.54 -0.29 -5.79
CA PHE A 46 -12.09 -0.57 -5.75
C PHE A 46 -11.31 0.49 -6.52
N GLY A 47 -10.01 0.63 -6.22
CA GLY A 47 -9.10 1.49 -6.98
C GLY A 47 -9.57 2.94 -7.09
N ASP A 48 -9.46 3.51 -8.29
CA ASP A 48 -9.76 4.92 -8.55
C ASP A 48 -11.24 5.28 -8.38
N GLU A 49 -12.16 4.32 -8.55
CA GLU A 49 -13.59 4.54 -8.31
C GLU A 49 -13.86 5.00 -6.87
N ILE A 50 -13.06 4.53 -5.90
CA ILE A 50 -13.17 4.97 -4.50
C ILE A 50 -12.83 6.46 -4.37
N ASN A 51 -11.87 6.98 -5.14
CA ASN A 51 -11.44 8.37 -5.04
C ASN A 51 -12.54 9.34 -5.51
N GLU A 52 -13.29 8.97 -6.55
CA GLU A 52 -14.35 9.80 -7.12
C GLU A 52 -15.58 9.93 -6.20
N ILE A 53 -15.97 8.84 -5.53
CA ILE A 53 -17.17 8.78 -4.68
C ILE A 53 -16.84 8.56 -3.21
N ARG A 54 -15.63 8.94 -2.78
CA ARG A 54 -15.07 8.66 -1.45
C ARG A 54 -15.94 9.13 -0.28
N ASN A 55 -16.63 10.25 -0.46
CA ASN A 55 -17.55 10.83 0.52
C ASN A 55 -18.82 9.98 0.76
N LYS A 56 -19.20 9.12 -0.20
CA LYS A 56 -20.37 8.23 -0.11
C LYS A 56 -20.05 6.85 0.47
N LEU A 57 -18.75 6.51 0.55
CA LEU A 57 -18.27 5.20 0.91
C LEU A 57 -17.74 5.14 2.36
N SER A 58 -17.77 3.93 2.92
CA SER A 58 -16.98 3.53 4.08
C SER A 58 -15.78 2.75 3.56
N ILE A 59 -14.58 3.20 3.88
CA ILE A 59 -13.34 2.64 3.35
C ILE A 59 -12.75 1.70 4.39
N SER A 60 -12.36 0.51 3.94
CA SER A 60 -11.71 -0.51 4.76
C SER A 60 -10.41 -0.95 4.11
N TYR A 61 -9.44 -1.32 4.95
CA TYR A 61 -8.12 -1.82 4.55
C TYR A 61 -8.03 -3.27 5.02
N PRO A 62 -7.91 -4.26 4.13
CA PRO A 62 -7.82 -5.66 4.53
C PRO A 62 -6.43 -6.07 5.02
N ILE A 63 -5.41 -5.26 4.71
CA ILE A 63 -4.03 -5.46 5.14
C ILE A 63 -3.64 -4.37 6.14
N GLU A 64 -3.24 -4.79 7.33
CA GLU A 64 -2.70 -3.91 8.38
C GLU A 64 -1.24 -4.30 8.67
N ASN A 65 -0.34 -3.31 8.60
CA ASN A 65 1.10 -3.47 8.85
C ASN A 65 1.72 -4.70 8.16
N GLY A 66 1.36 -4.89 6.89
CA GLY A 66 1.82 -5.99 6.02
C GLY A 66 0.99 -7.28 6.12
N ILE A 67 0.19 -7.47 7.17
CA ILE A 67 -0.52 -8.71 7.45
C ILE A 67 -1.97 -8.62 6.99
N ILE A 68 -2.47 -9.67 6.34
CA ILE A 68 -3.88 -9.79 5.98
C ILE A 68 -4.69 -10.07 7.25
N GLU A 69 -5.60 -9.16 7.59
CA GLU A 69 -6.51 -9.27 8.73
C GLU A 69 -7.92 -9.71 8.31
N ASN A 70 -8.33 -9.40 7.07
CA ASN A 70 -9.64 -9.77 6.54
C ASN A 70 -9.54 -10.47 5.18
N PHE A 71 -9.64 -11.81 5.20
CA PHE A 71 -9.53 -12.64 4.00
C PHE A 71 -10.73 -12.52 3.07
N ASP A 72 -11.95 -12.31 3.58
CA ASP A 72 -13.15 -12.11 2.74
C ASP A 72 -12.99 -10.87 1.85
N MET A 73 -12.39 -9.81 2.41
CA MET A 73 -12.05 -8.60 1.69
C MET A 73 -10.89 -8.81 0.71
N MET A 74 -9.84 -9.55 1.11
CA MET A 74 -8.75 -9.86 0.19
C MET A 74 -9.19 -10.68 -1.02
N GLU A 75 -10.12 -11.62 -0.84
CA GLU A 75 -10.67 -12.41 -1.94
C GLU A 75 -11.34 -11.51 -2.99
N LEU A 76 -12.14 -10.53 -2.55
CA LEU A 76 -12.74 -9.54 -3.45
C LEU A 76 -11.69 -8.67 -4.17
N LEU A 77 -10.58 -8.32 -3.50
CA LEU A 77 -9.49 -7.57 -4.14
C LEU A 77 -8.72 -8.41 -5.16
N TRP A 78 -8.49 -9.68 -4.89
CA TRP A 78 -7.88 -10.59 -5.87
C TRP A 78 -8.80 -10.84 -7.06
N GLU A 79 -10.12 -10.95 -6.84
CA GLU A 79 -11.10 -11.02 -7.93
C GLU A 79 -10.99 -9.78 -8.83
N TYR A 80 -11.01 -8.57 -8.23
CA TYR A 80 -10.80 -7.31 -8.95
C TYR A 80 -9.44 -7.27 -9.67
N THR A 81 -8.39 -7.79 -9.05
CA THR A 81 -7.04 -7.85 -9.65
C THR A 81 -7.02 -8.71 -10.91
N PHE A 82 -7.57 -9.92 -10.84
CA PHE A 82 -7.51 -10.87 -11.95
C PHE A 82 -8.46 -10.49 -13.09
N PHE A 83 -9.72 -10.19 -12.77
CA PHE A 83 -10.76 -10.05 -13.78
C PHE A 83 -10.90 -8.62 -14.32
N ASP A 84 -10.83 -7.59 -13.46
CA ASP A 84 -10.99 -6.19 -13.90
C ASP A 84 -9.65 -5.58 -14.36
N GLN A 85 -8.61 -5.70 -13.52
CA GLN A 85 -7.33 -5.05 -13.77
C GLN A 85 -6.49 -5.77 -14.82
N LEU A 86 -6.21 -7.06 -14.61
CA LEU A 86 -5.37 -7.83 -15.52
C LEU A 86 -6.15 -8.38 -16.71
N LYS A 87 -7.46 -8.61 -16.55
CA LYS A 87 -8.37 -9.23 -17.53
C LYS A 87 -7.91 -10.63 -17.95
N VAL A 88 -7.51 -11.43 -16.97
CA VAL A 88 -6.99 -12.79 -17.15
C VAL A 88 -7.78 -13.77 -16.31
N ASN A 89 -7.83 -15.03 -16.76
CA ASN A 89 -8.43 -16.11 -15.98
C ASN A 89 -7.34 -16.78 -15.12
N PRO A 90 -7.39 -16.69 -13.78
CA PRO A 90 -6.36 -17.24 -12.90
C PRO A 90 -6.21 -18.76 -13.03
N ASN A 91 -7.26 -19.50 -13.40
CA ASN A 91 -7.22 -20.95 -13.62
C ASN A 91 -6.24 -21.39 -14.73
N ARG A 92 -5.80 -20.48 -15.60
CA ARG A 92 -4.94 -20.79 -16.74
C ARG A 92 -3.50 -20.31 -16.55
N HIS A 93 -3.17 -19.72 -15.40
CA HIS A 93 -1.87 -19.09 -15.19
C HIS A 93 -1.29 -19.41 -13.80
N PRO A 94 -0.01 -19.80 -13.72
CA PRO A 94 0.71 -19.79 -12.45
C PRO A 94 0.68 -18.40 -11.81
N VAL A 95 0.56 -18.34 -10.48
CA VAL A 95 0.53 -17.10 -9.70
C VAL A 95 1.73 -17.04 -8.76
N LEU A 96 2.39 -15.88 -8.69
CA LEU A 96 3.35 -15.53 -7.66
C LEU A 96 2.75 -14.43 -6.80
N LEU A 97 2.60 -14.70 -5.50
CA LEU A 97 2.17 -13.72 -4.51
C LEU A 97 3.35 -13.27 -3.65
N THR A 98 3.28 -12.05 -3.17
CA THR A 98 4.20 -11.56 -2.14
C THR A 98 3.56 -11.58 -0.76
N GLU A 99 4.40 -11.71 0.26
CA GLU A 99 4.03 -11.58 1.67
C GLU A 99 5.13 -10.87 2.47
N PRO A 100 4.81 -10.29 3.64
CA PRO A 100 5.82 -9.68 4.50
C PRO A 100 6.68 -10.75 5.21
N PRO A 101 7.85 -10.35 5.74
CA PRO A 101 8.56 -11.13 6.75
C PRO A 101 7.65 -11.50 7.92
N TYR A 102 7.87 -12.69 8.49
CA TYR A 102 7.11 -13.20 9.64
C TYR A 102 5.59 -13.32 9.44
N ASN A 103 5.11 -13.45 8.20
CA ASN A 103 3.71 -13.77 7.95
C ASN A 103 3.32 -15.07 8.70
N PRO A 104 2.25 -15.06 9.54
CA PRO A 104 1.82 -16.24 10.25
C PRO A 104 1.54 -17.41 9.31
N LYS A 105 1.96 -18.61 9.71
CA LYS A 105 1.70 -19.83 8.93
C LYS A 105 0.21 -20.01 8.57
N PRO A 106 -0.76 -19.79 9.49
CA PRO A 106 -2.19 -19.91 9.14
C PRO A 106 -2.61 -18.94 8.04
N ASN A 107 -2.06 -17.72 8.02
CA ASN A 107 -2.35 -16.75 6.97
C ASN A 107 -1.83 -17.23 5.63
N ARG A 108 -0.60 -17.77 5.60
CA ARG A 108 -0.04 -18.38 4.38
C ARG A 108 -0.88 -19.56 3.89
N GLU A 109 -1.31 -20.44 4.79
CA GLU A 109 -2.21 -21.56 4.44
C GLU A 109 -3.54 -21.07 3.88
N LYS A 110 -4.13 -20.01 4.47
CA LYS A 110 -5.39 -19.43 3.98
C LYS A 110 -5.25 -18.77 2.61
N MET A 111 -4.13 -18.09 2.34
CA MET A 111 -3.83 -17.57 0.99
C MET A 111 -3.76 -18.70 -0.04
N VAL A 112 -3.10 -19.81 0.32
CA VAL A 112 -2.98 -21.00 -0.54
C VAL A 112 -4.35 -21.61 -0.80
N GLU A 113 -5.17 -21.81 0.24
CA GLU A 113 -6.54 -22.32 0.14
C GLU A 113 -7.37 -21.50 -0.85
N ILE A 114 -7.44 -20.17 -0.67
CA ILE A 114 -8.24 -19.29 -1.54
C ILE A 114 -7.76 -19.36 -2.99
N MET A 115 -6.44 -19.31 -3.23
CA MET A 115 -5.88 -19.34 -4.57
C MET A 115 -6.19 -20.64 -5.32
N PHE A 116 -6.12 -21.79 -4.64
CA PHE A 116 -6.41 -23.08 -5.27
C PHE A 116 -7.90 -23.42 -5.33
N GLU A 117 -8.65 -23.17 -4.25
CA GLU A 117 -10.05 -23.61 -4.15
C GLU A 117 -11.01 -22.60 -4.77
N ALA A 118 -10.82 -21.29 -4.55
CA ALA A 118 -11.69 -20.26 -5.10
C ALA A 118 -11.24 -19.84 -6.52
N PHE A 119 -9.94 -19.60 -6.70
CA PHE A 119 -9.37 -19.12 -7.98
C PHE A 119 -8.74 -20.18 -8.87
N GLY A 120 -8.80 -21.46 -8.49
CA GLY A 120 -8.42 -22.60 -9.32
C GLY A 120 -7.03 -22.52 -9.95
N VAL A 121 -6.07 -21.81 -9.34
CA VAL A 121 -4.76 -21.56 -9.96
C VAL A 121 -4.02 -22.88 -10.17
N PRO A 122 -3.36 -23.09 -11.33
CA PRO A 122 -2.65 -24.34 -11.62
C PRO A 122 -1.39 -24.52 -10.76
N SER A 123 -0.78 -23.43 -10.31
CA SER A 123 0.38 -23.45 -9.42
C SER A 123 0.55 -22.09 -8.74
N LEU A 124 1.10 -22.11 -7.53
CA LEU A 124 1.26 -20.94 -6.67
C LEU A 124 2.68 -20.91 -6.09
N ASN A 125 3.29 -19.74 -6.10
CA ASN A 125 4.49 -19.43 -5.31
C ASN A 125 4.19 -18.23 -4.40
N ILE A 126 4.65 -18.30 -3.16
CA ILE A 126 4.57 -17.18 -2.21
C ILE A 126 5.99 -16.83 -1.78
N SER A 127 6.38 -15.58 -1.95
CA SER A 127 7.75 -15.11 -1.74
C SER A 127 7.79 -13.83 -0.89
N ILE A 128 8.87 -13.67 -0.13
CA ILE A 128 9.07 -12.48 0.72
C ILE A 128 9.40 -11.27 -0.16
N GLN A 129 8.70 -10.16 0.06
CA GLN A 129 8.84 -8.90 -0.70
C GLN A 129 10.30 -8.44 -0.86
N GLY A 130 11.03 -8.28 0.26
CA GLY A 130 12.42 -7.82 0.24
C GLY A 130 13.39 -8.77 -0.48
N VAL A 131 13.13 -10.08 -0.48
CA VAL A 131 13.97 -11.05 -1.22
C VAL A 131 13.82 -10.83 -2.72
N LEU A 132 12.59 -10.67 -3.20
CA LEU A 132 12.32 -10.37 -4.61
C LEU A 132 12.92 -9.02 -5.03
N ALA A 133 12.85 -8.01 -4.16
CA ALA A 133 13.45 -6.70 -4.41
C ALA A 133 14.96 -6.78 -4.63
N LEU A 134 15.68 -7.55 -3.79
CA LEU A 134 17.13 -7.74 -3.95
C LEU A 134 17.47 -8.53 -5.22
N LEU A 135 16.71 -9.60 -5.49
CA LEU A 135 16.90 -10.42 -6.68
C LEU A 135 16.62 -9.64 -7.97
N GLY A 136 15.65 -8.73 -7.96
CA GLY A 136 15.36 -7.81 -9.06
C GLY A 136 16.53 -6.88 -9.41
N GLN A 137 17.44 -6.64 -8.47
CA GLN A 137 18.70 -5.90 -8.68
C GLN A 137 19.87 -6.78 -9.13
N GLY A 138 19.64 -8.08 -9.37
CA GLY A 138 20.68 -9.03 -9.77
C GLY A 138 21.67 -9.37 -8.66
N ARG A 139 21.30 -9.16 -7.39
CA ARG A 139 22.13 -9.46 -6.22
C ARG A 139 21.50 -10.59 -5.40
N THR A 140 22.33 -11.47 -4.87
CA THR A 140 21.89 -12.56 -3.98
C THR A 140 22.23 -12.31 -2.51
N THR A 141 23.13 -11.37 -2.22
CA THR A 141 23.53 -11.00 -0.87
C THR A 141 23.46 -9.50 -0.67
N GLY A 142 22.85 -9.05 0.42
CA GLY A 142 22.67 -7.64 0.74
C GLY A 142 21.75 -7.40 1.93
N LEU A 143 21.53 -6.14 2.27
CA LEU A 143 20.54 -5.70 3.25
C LEU A 143 19.48 -4.89 2.52
N VAL A 144 18.21 -5.28 2.65
CA VAL A 144 17.08 -4.53 2.11
C VAL A 144 16.40 -3.76 3.23
N LEU A 145 16.27 -2.45 3.06
CA LEU A 145 15.37 -1.61 3.84
C LEU A 145 14.10 -1.42 3.01
N ASP A 146 13.03 -2.10 3.41
CA ASP A 146 11.73 -2.07 2.74
C ASP A 146 10.76 -1.23 3.58
N SER A 147 10.45 -0.01 3.13
CA SER A 147 9.53 0.90 3.80
C SER A 147 8.31 1.16 2.92
N GLY A 148 7.16 0.63 3.34
CA GLY A 148 5.91 0.71 2.60
C GLY A 148 4.91 1.70 3.20
N GLU A 149 3.63 1.39 3.08
CA GLU A 149 2.56 2.22 3.68
C GLU A 149 2.37 1.90 5.17
N GLY A 150 2.42 0.63 5.59
CA GLY A 150 2.06 0.25 6.97
C GLY A 150 3.22 -0.32 7.81
N VAL A 151 4.37 -0.62 7.20
CA VAL A 151 5.47 -1.27 7.91
C VAL A 151 6.80 -0.99 7.22
N THR A 152 7.86 -0.91 8.02
CA THR A 152 9.25 -0.85 7.57
C THR A 152 10.00 -2.09 8.07
N HIS A 153 10.71 -2.78 7.17
CA HIS A 153 11.51 -3.96 7.47
C HIS A 153 12.98 -3.74 7.10
N THR A 154 13.88 -4.27 7.92
CA THR A 154 15.27 -4.49 7.53
C THR A 154 15.48 -5.98 7.33
N ILE A 155 15.80 -6.40 6.10
CA ILE A 155 15.84 -7.80 5.69
C ILE A 155 17.26 -8.10 5.18
N PRO A 156 18.14 -8.65 6.04
CA PRO A 156 19.43 -9.15 5.60
C PRO A 156 19.24 -10.45 4.84
N ILE A 157 19.85 -10.52 3.65
CA ILE A 157 19.75 -11.64 2.72
C ILE A 157 21.18 -12.10 2.40
N PHE A 158 21.39 -13.40 2.49
CA PHE A 158 22.66 -14.04 2.15
C PHE A 158 22.40 -15.20 1.20
N ASP A 159 23.04 -15.14 0.03
CA ASP A 159 22.94 -16.16 -1.03
C ASP A 159 21.50 -16.52 -1.43
N GLY A 160 20.63 -15.51 -1.50
CA GLY A 160 19.21 -15.63 -1.86
C GLY A 160 18.30 -15.99 -0.68
N PHE A 161 18.85 -16.26 0.51
CA PHE A 161 18.08 -16.61 1.70
C PHE A 161 18.02 -15.44 2.68
N GLY A 162 16.79 -15.01 3.02
CA GLY A 162 16.59 -14.06 4.12
C GLY A 162 16.96 -14.71 5.46
N LEU A 163 17.69 -13.99 6.31
CA LEU A 163 18.15 -14.47 7.62
C LEU A 163 17.11 -14.14 8.71
N PRO A 164 16.21 -15.06 9.10
CA PRO A 164 15.01 -14.70 9.86
C PRO A 164 15.29 -14.24 11.29
N HIS A 165 16.48 -14.51 11.84
CA HIS A 165 16.86 -14.07 13.18
C HIS A 165 17.46 -12.64 13.19
N CYS A 166 17.72 -12.06 12.01
CA CYS A 166 18.30 -10.73 11.84
C CYS A 166 17.32 -9.73 11.19
N ILE A 167 16.08 -10.14 10.93
CA ILE A 167 15.07 -9.24 10.36
C ILE A 167 14.55 -8.36 11.48
N ASN A 168 14.60 -7.03 11.30
CA ASN A 168 13.90 -6.10 12.19
C ASN A 168 12.64 -5.59 11.52
N ARG A 169 11.59 -5.45 12.32
CA ARG A 169 10.31 -4.87 11.93
C ARG A 169 10.07 -3.61 12.75
N LEU A 170 9.67 -2.55 12.07
CA LEU A 170 9.25 -1.29 12.65
C LEU A 170 7.87 -0.95 12.08
N ASP A 171 6.87 -0.85 12.95
CA ASP A 171 5.51 -0.40 12.60
C ASP A 171 5.45 1.13 12.51
N LEU A 172 6.35 1.69 11.68
CA LEU A 172 6.43 3.11 11.32
C LEU A 172 6.75 3.19 9.83
N ALA A 173 5.83 3.76 9.06
CA ALA A 173 5.89 3.78 7.62
C ALA A 173 5.06 4.95 7.04
N GLY A 174 4.66 4.86 5.77
CA GLY A 174 3.95 5.92 5.07
C GLY A 174 2.66 6.41 5.75
N ARG A 175 1.92 5.54 6.43
CA ARG A 175 0.64 5.83 7.12
C ARG A 175 0.85 6.67 8.37
N GLU A 176 1.86 6.35 9.17
CA GLU A 176 2.25 7.13 10.33
C GLU A 176 2.73 8.52 9.91
N LEU A 177 3.48 8.63 8.81
CA LEU A 177 3.90 9.91 8.23
C LEU A 177 2.72 10.75 7.73
N ASN A 178 1.72 10.13 7.08
CA ASN A 178 0.50 10.83 6.66
C ASN A 178 -0.22 11.44 7.88
N THR A 179 -0.30 10.68 8.97
CA THR A 179 -0.91 11.13 10.23
C THR A 179 -0.09 12.23 10.90
N LEU A 180 1.24 12.12 10.87
CA LEU A 180 2.15 13.13 11.39
C LEU A 180 2.02 14.44 10.63
N LEU A 181 2.01 14.41 9.29
CA LEU A 181 1.81 15.60 8.47
C LEU A 181 0.49 16.29 8.79
N ALA A 182 -0.60 15.53 8.92
CA ALA A 182 -1.89 16.09 9.30
C ALA A 182 -1.85 16.77 10.68
N LYS A 183 -1.09 16.22 11.64
CA LYS A 183 -0.89 16.83 12.97
C LYS A 183 -0.06 18.12 12.89
N LEU A 184 1.03 18.13 12.12
CA LEU A 184 1.86 19.32 11.93
C LEU A 184 1.05 20.45 11.28
N LEU A 185 0.27 20.13 10.24
CA LEU A 185 -0.62 21.10 9.59
C LEU A 185 -1.71 21.62 10.52
N ALA A 186 -2.22 20.78 11.43
CA ALA A 186 -3.18 21.24 12.44
C ALA A 186 -2.58 22.26 13.43
N GLN A 187 -1.27 22.18 13.73
CA GLN A 187 -0.58 23.15 14.58
C GLN A 187 -0.49 24.54 13.91
N GLU A 188 -0.34 24.57 12.59
CA GLU A 188 -0.37 25.79 11.76
C GLU A 188 -1.81 26.27 11.45
N GLY A 189 -2.85 25.63 12.02
CA GLY A 189 -4.25 26.03 11.86
C GLY A 189 -5.00 25.34 10.71
N HIS A 190 -4.38 24.39 10.01
CA HIS A 190 -5.03 23.60 8.96
C HIS A 190 -5.59 22.27 9.50
N CYS A 191 -6.83 22.30 10.00
CA CYS A 191 -7.52 21.08 10.44
C CYS A 191 -7.95 20.19 9.26
N LEU A 192 -7.43 18.95 9.22
CA LEU A 192 -7.68 17.90 8.23
C LEU A 192 -8.26 16.65 8.92
N THR A 193 -9.58 16.62 9.13
CA THR A 193 -10.22 15.58 9.96
C THR A 193 -11.03 14.56 9.16
N THR A 194 -11.45 14.89 7.94
CA THR A 194 -12.29 13.99 7.15
C THR A 194 -11.46 12.90 6.47
N THR A 195 -12.11 11.81 6.06
CA THR A 195 -11.43 10.77 5.29
C THR A 195 -10.82 11.35 4.02
N VAL A 196 -11.55 12.23 3.32
CA VAL A 196 -11.10 12.98 2.12
C VAL A 196 -9.82 13.75 2.42
N ASP A 197 -9.81 14.52 3.51
CA ASP A 197 -8.63 15.29 3.93
C ASP A 197 -7.41 14.39 4.18
N GLN A 198 -7.61 13.22 4.80
CA GLN A 198 -6.51 12.27 5.06
C GLN A 198 -5.89 11.71 3.77
N HIS A 199 -6.67 11.57 2.69
CA HIS A 199 -6.10 11.22 1.39
C HIS A 199 -5.34 12.37 0.77
N HIS A 200 -5.83 13.61 0.90
CA HIS A 200 -5.04 14.76 0.47
C HIS A 200 -3.79 14.95 1.30
N ALA A 201 -3.78 14.61 2.60
CA ALA A 201 -2.57 14.60 3.41
C ALA A 201 -1.51 13.65 2.83
N ARG A 202 -1.92 12.44 2.40
CA ARG A 202 -1.04 11.53 1.67
C ARG A 202 -0.52 12.14 0.36
N LEU A 203 -1.39 12.74 -0.46
CA LEU A 203 -0.98 13.37 -1.72
C LEU A 203 -0.03 14.57 -1.50
N MET A 204 -0.27 15.37 -0.45
CA MET A 204 0.63 16.46 -0.05
C MET A 204 1.99 15.92 0.38
N LYS A 205 2.03 14.85 1.16
CA LYS A 205 3.28 14.17 1.54
C LYS A 205 4.04 13.71 0.29
N GLU A 206 3.38 12.97 -0.60
CA GLU A 206 4.01 12.41 -1.79
C GLU A 206 4.50 13.47 -2.80
N SER A 207 3.84 14.62 -2.88
CA SER A 207 4.17 15.68 -3.86
C SER A 207 5.08 16.78 -3.32
N LEU A 208 5.05 17.08 -2.02
CA LEU A 208 5.70 18.26 -1.45
C LEU A 208 6.80 17.96 -0.44
N CYS A 209 6.75 16.82 0.27
CA CYS A 209 7.75 16.47 1.27
C CYS A 209 9.07 16.02 0.65
N TYR A 210 10.13 16.16 1.42
CA TYR A 210 11.48 15.74 1.05
C TYR A 210 12.32 15.47 2.31
N VAL A 211 13.34 14.62 2.21
CA VAL A 211 14.26 14.35 3.33
C VAL A 211 15.38 15.39 3.30
N ALA A 212 15.54 16.14 4.40
CA ALA A 212 16.66 17.08 4.56
C ALA A 212 17.96 16.33 4.85
N LEU A 213 19.08 16.81 4.29
CA LEU A 213 20.38 16.21 4.59
C LEU A 213 20.92 16.66 5.95
N ASP A 214 20.70 17.94 6.29
CA ASP A 214 21.06 18.53 7.59
C ASP A 214 19.83 19.25 8.18
N PRO A 215 19.04 18.56 9.00
CA PRO A 215 17.82 19.11 9.62
C PRO A 215 18.07 20.38 10.45
N ALA A 216 19.27 20.57 11.00
CA ALA A 216 19.58 21.72 11.85
C ALA A 216 19.79 23.01 11.06
N ALA A 217 20.16 22.90 9.78
CA ALA A 217 20.41 24.03 8.88
C ALA A 217 19.30 24.21 7.83
N GLU A 218 18.30 23.33 7.80
CA GLU A 218 17.26 23.30 6.79
C GLU A 218 16.22 24.42 7.00
N PHE A 219 15.87 25.11 5.92
CA PHE A 219 14.74 26.04 5.88
C PHE A 219 13.93 25.80 4.61
N ALA A 220 12.66 25.45 4.77
CA ALA A 220 11.83 25.10 3.62
C ALA A 220 11.24 26.33 2.94
N GLU A 221 11.31 26.36 1.61
CA GLU A 221 10.43 27.24 0.85
C GLU A 221 8.96 26.84 1.03
N GLN A 222 8.11 27.83 1.28
CA GLN A 222 6.67 27.61 1.40
C GLN A 222 6.06 27.18 0.07
N LYS A 223 5.30 26.09 0.06
CA LYS A 223 4.54 25.61 -1.09
C LYS A 223 3.07 25.44 -0.74
N THR A 224 2.20 25.88 -1.63
CA THR A 224 0.75 25.82 -1.44
C THR A 224 0.14 24.66 -2.24
N TYR A 225 -0.70 23.88 -1.56
CA TYR A 225 -1.52 22.82 -2.14
C TYR A 225 -3.00 23.24 -2.15
N ARG A 226 -3.70 22.93 -3.24
CA ARG A 226 -5.14 23.23 -3.39
C ARG A 226 -5.98 21.99 -3.10
N LEU A 227 -6.83 22.08 -2.09
CA LEU A 227 -7.81 21.05 -1.78
C LEU A 227 -9.05 21.16 -2.70
N PRO A 228 -9.79 20.05 -2.90
CA PRO A 228 -11.09 20.10 -3.54
C PRO A 228 -12.02 21.05 -2.79
N GLY A 229 -12.63 22.00 -3.50
CA GLY A 229 -13.43 23.07 -2.91
C GLY A 229 -12.72 24.41 -2.76
N GLY A 230 -11.46 24.52 -3.23
CA GLY A 230 -10.74 25.80 -3.36
C GLY A 230 -10.05 26.27 -2.08
N ARG A 231 -10.06 25.47 -1.01
CA ARG A 231 -9.26 25.72 0.19
C ARG A 231 -7.79 25.50 -0.12
N GLU A 232 -6.95 26.46 0.24
CA GLU A 232 -5.49 26.37 0.06
C GLU A 232 -4.83 26.00 1.40
N VAL A 233 -3.82 25.14 1.35
CA VAL A 233 -2.99 24.72 2.48
C VAL A 233 -1.55 25.05 2.13
N THR A 234 -0.87 25.83 2.95
CA THR A 234 0.53 26.19 2.73
C THR A 234 1.40 25.35 3.65
N LEU A 235 2.43 24.72 3.09
CA LEU A 235 3.41 23.91 3.80
C LEU A 235 4.77 24.62 3.73
N GLY A 236 5.36 24.90 4.89
CA GLY A 236 6.74 25.34 5.06
C GLY A 236 7.61 24.18 5.54
N ASP A 237 8.11 24.28 6.77
CA ASP A 237 9.05 23.30 7.34
C ASP A 237 8.44 21.92 7.57
N GLU A 238 7.11 21.79 7.56
CA GLU A 238 6.43 20.48 7.64
C GLU A 238 6.87 19.55 6.50
N ARG A 239 7.32 20.11 5.37
CA ARG A 239 7.77 19.37 4.20
C ARG A 239 8.97 18.46 4.50
N TRP A 240 9.91 18.90 5.32
CA TRP A 240 11.06 18.08 5.73
C TRP A 240 10.91 17.51 7.14
N ARG A 241 10.20 18.21 8.04
CA ARG A 241 9.95 17.72 9.41
C ARG A 241 9.08 16.48 9.46
N CYS A 242 8.21 16.27 8.47
CA CYS A 242 7.41 15.05 8.38
C CYS A 242 8.27 13.80 8.16
N PRO A 243 9.07 13.70 7.07
CA PRO A 243 9.91 12.53 6.84
C PRO A 243 11.11 12.39 7.80
N GLU A 244 11.48 13.44 8.56
CA GLU A 244 12.47 13.36 9.66
C GLU A 244 12.08 12.38 10.78
N ALA A 245 10.83 11.93 10.81
CA ALA A 245 10.38 10.91 11.77
C ALA A 245 10.85 9.47 11.44
N LEU A 246 11.46 9.25 10.26
CA LEU A 246 12.00 7.96 9.81
C LEU A 246 13.37 7.63 10.41
#